data_AF-A0A534VCM1-F1
#
_entry.id   AF-A0A534VCM1-F1
#
_cell.length_a   1.000
_cell.length_b   1.000
_cell.length_c   1.000
_cell.angle_alpha   90.00
_cell.angle_beta   90.00
_cell.angle_gamma   90.00
#
_symmetry.space_group_name_H-M   'P 1'
#
loop_
_entity.id
_entity.type
_entity.pdbx_description
1 polymer ?
#
loop_
_entity_poly.entity_id
_entity_poly.type
_entity_poly.pdbx_seq_one_letter_code
_entity_poly.pdbx_strand_id
1 'polypeptide(L)'
;MRCGRDRGAPPSFGGATCASLGFPAGGSLTCAPNCSAVTGRDRLSLRAEFAIPSAFGTLHPATAGMSLLVGDDAGGNKLALTIPPGAHWSERRGRWLYRDRAGSVGGIRKLVITDDSRGGVPGVDVSVTGRNGSYPLAFADLPLAVTIVLGDATAGQAGSCGRRSFDAGSCANMRGGARLVCH
;
A
#
# COMPACT_ATOMS: atom_id res chain seq x y z
N MET A 1 34.30 -9.58 29.21
CA MET A 1 32.98 -9.62 28.57
C MET A 1 32.97 -8.56 27.47
N ARG A 2 33.00 -8.97 26.19
CA ARG A 2 33.09 -8.06 25.04
C ARG A 2 31.71 -7.99 24.38
N CYS A 3 31.05 -6.83 24.45
CA CYS A 3 29.87 -6.53 23.63
C CYS A 3 30.33 -6.33 22.18
N GLY A 4 29.88 -7.23 21.29
CA GLY A 4 30.22 -7.22 19.88
C GLY A 4 29.10 -6.62 19.04
N ARG A 5 29.45 -5.54 18.32
CA ARG A 5 28.97 -5.13 16.99
C ARG A 5 27.45 -5.07 16.77
N ASP A 6 26.92 -3.86 16.96
CA ASP A 6 25.86 -3.29 16.14
C ASP A 6 26.15 -3.51 14.65
N ARG A 7 25.45 -4.49 14.06
CA ARG A 7 25.24 -4.52 12.61
C ARG A 7 24.04 -3.62 12.34
N GLY A 8 24.27 -2.59 11.52
CA GLY A 8 23.27 -1.62 11.08
C GLY A 8 21.98 -2.32 10.66
N ALA A 9 20.94 -2.10 11.48
CA ALA A 9 19.59 -2.48 11.14
C ALA A 9 19.15 -1.65 9.92
N PRO A 10 18.44 -2.24 8.93
CA PRO A 10 17.66 -1.45 7.99
C PRO A 10 16.69 -0.56 8.80
N PRO A 11 16.23 0.59 8.27
CA PRO A 11 15.30 1.46 8.98
C PRO A 11 14.13 0.61 9.47
N SER A 12 14.17 0.37 10.78
CA SER A 12 13.15 -0.36 11.48
C SER A 12 11.99 0.62 11.52
N PHE A 13 11.02 0.43 10.63
CA PHE A 13 9.68 0.93 10.84
C PHE A 13 9.23 0.30 12.16
N GLY A 14 9.52 0.99 13.26
CA GLY A 14 9.40 0.46 14.61
C GLY A 14 7.98 -0.03 14.83
N GLY A 15 7.83 -1.34 15.02
CA GLY A 15 6.68 -1.92 15.72
C GLY A 15 5.29 -1.48 15.27
N ALA A 16 5.08 -1.04 14.03
CA ALA A 16 3.74 -0.88 13.49
C ALA A 16 3.26 -2.25 13.01
N THR A 17 3.06 -3.17 13.96
CA THR A 17 2.18 -4.32 13.73
C THR A 17 0.82 -3.73 13.42
N CYS A 18 0.47 -3.66 12.14
CA CYS A 18 -0.91 -3.38 11.76
C CYS A 18 -1.78 -4.45 12.42
N ALA A 19 -2.45 -4.06 13.50
CA ALA A 19 -3.47 -4.85 14.16
C ALA A 19 -4.75 -4.81 13.31
N SER A 20 -4.65 -5.10 12.02
CA SER A 20 -5.82 -5.21 11.17
C SER A 20 -6.57 -6.49 11.53
N LEU A 21 -7.82 -6.33 11.96
CA LEU A 21 -8.83 -7.38 11.90
C LEU A 21 -8.88 -7.88 10.45
N GLY A 22 -8.77 -9.20 10.26
CA GLY A 22 -8.44 -9.84 8.99
C GLY A 22 -9.13 -9.26 7.76
N PHE A 23 -8.36 -9.17 6.67
CA PHE A 23 -8.82 -8.75 5.35
C PHE A 23 -9.98 -9.64 4.88
N PRO A 24 -11.18 -9.10 4.58
CA PRO A 24 -12.06 -9.78 3.65
C PRO A 24 -11.35 -9.84 2.28
N ALA A 25 -11.54 -10.93 1.54
CA ALA A 25 -10.74 -11.38 0.39
C ALA A 25 -10.75 -10.49 -0.88
N GLY A 26 -10.93 -9.16 -0.77
CA GLY A 26 -11.28 -8.25 -1.88
C GLY A 26 -10.17 -7.37 -2.48
N GLY A 27 -8.90 -7.54 -2.10
CA GLY A 27 -7.81 -6.73 -2.68
C GLY A 27 -7.32 -7.25 -4.03
N SER A 28 -6.57 -6.46 -4.78
CA SER A 28 -5.81 -6.95 -5.93
C SER A 28 -4.59 -6.06 -6.17
N LEU A 29 -3.47 -6.66 -6.57
CA LEU A 29 -2.28 -5.92 -6.98
C LEU A 29 -1.98 -6.28 -8.43
N THR A 30 -2.07 -5.29 -9.31
CA THR A 30 -1.73 -5.43 -10.72
C THR A 30 -0.59 -4.49 -11.05
N CYS A 31 0.45 -5.01 -11.67
CA CYS A 31 1.52 -4.22 -12.23
C CYS A 31 1.70 -4.57 -13.72
N ALA A 32 1.82 -3.56 -14.59
CA ALA A 32 2.06 -3.71 -16.05
C ALA A 32 2.42 -2.37 -16.72
N PRO A 33 3.09 -2.34 -17.89
CA PRO A 33 3.91 -3.38 -18.49
C PRO A 33 5.38 -3.26 -18.04
N ASN A 34 6.02 -4.38 -17.71
CA ASN A 34 7.43 -4.57 -17.31
C ASN A 34 7.82 -4.28 -15.86
N CYS A 35 7.08 -4.83 -14.90
CA CYS A 35 7.38 -4.70 -13.46
C CYS A 35 8.76 -5.22 -13.02
N SER A 36 9.38 -6.10 -13.79
CA SER A 36 10.74 -6.58 -13.53
C SER A 36 11.83 -5.60 -13.99
N ALA A 37 11.48 -4.58 -14.78
CA ALA A 37 12.42 -3.64 -15.36
C ALA A 37 12.19 -2.23 -14.81
N VAL A 38 13.24 -1.63 -14.22
CA VAL A 38 13.23 -0.25 -13.70
C VAL A 38 13.25 0.75 -14.87
N THR A 39 12.18 0.76 -15.65
CA THR A 39 12.08 1.54 -16.90
C THR A 39 11.32 2.84 -16.73
N GLY A 40 10.73 3.08 -15.55
CA GLY A 40 9.92 4.27 -15.27
C GLY A 40 8.64 4.36 -16.11
N ARG A 41 8.20 3.26 -16.75
CA ARG A 41 6.99 3.22 -17.59
C ARG A 41 5.91 2.29 -17.04
N ASP A 42 6.12 1.79 -15.83
CA ASP A 42 5.23 0.82 -15.23
C ASP A 42 3.96 1.49 -14.72
N ARG A 43 2.86 0.74 -14.78
CA ARG A 43 1.61 1.06 -14.10
C ARG A 43 1.45 0.10 -12.94
N LEU A 44 1.11 0.67 -11.79
CA LEU A 44 0.73 -0.07 -10.61
C LEU A 44 -0.74 0.24 -10.34
N SER A 45 -1.53 -0.79 -10.11
CA SER A 45 -2.90 -0.68 -9.64
C SER A 45 -3.03 -1.58 -8.44
N LEU A 46 -3.15 -1.00 -7.27
CA LEU A 46 -3.35 -1.71 -6.02
C LEU A 46 -4.75 -1.38 -5.53
N ARG A 47 -5.52 -2.40 -5.17
CA ARG A 47 -6.78 -2.30 -4.46
C ARG A 47 -6.67 -3.08 -3.17
N ALA A 48 -7.12 -2.51 -2.07
CA ALA A 48 -7.11 -3.15 -0.77
C ALA A 48 -8.36 -2.72 0.00
N GLU A 49 -9.07 -3.70 0.53
CA GLU A 49 -10.25 -3.50 1.36
C GLU A 49 -9.91 -4.00 2.77
N PHE A 50 -10.10 -3.17 3.79
CA PHE A 50 -9.84 -3.57 5.18
C PHE A 50 -10.77 -2.86 6.16
N ALA A 51 -11.04 -3.53 7.28
CA ALA A 51 -11.77 -2.93 8.38
C ALA A 51 -10.86 -1.97 9.16
N ILE A 52 -11.43 -0.87 9.63
CA ILE A 52 -10.75 0.09 10.49
C ILE A 52 -11.47 0.18 11.84
N PRO A 53 -10.75 0.42 12.95
CA PRO A 53 -11.36 0.54 14.27
C PRO A 53 -12.11 1.87 14.45
N SER A 54 -11.75 2.88 13.66
CA SER A 54 -12.36 4.21 13.64
C SER A 54 -13.40 4.33 12.52
N ALA A 55 -14.38 5.22 12.63
CA ALA A 55 -15.30 5.50 11.53
C ALA A 55 -14.57 6.17 10.34
N PHE A 56 -15.02 5.92 9.11
CA PHE A 56 -14.45 6.54 7.91
C PHE A 56 -14.42 8.08 8.01
N GLY A 57 -15.45 8.68 8.60
CA GLY A 57 -15.58 10.13 8.73
C GLY A 57 -14.52 10.81 9.59
N THR A 58 -13.77 10.07 10.41
CA THR A 58 -12.66 10.63 11.20
C THR A 58 -11.32 10.55 10.45
N LEU A 59 -11.28 9.89 9.29
CA LEU A 59 -10.08 9.82 8.47
C LEU A 59 -9.92 11.13 7.69
N HIS A 60 -8.79 11.80 7.91
CA HIS A 60 -8.42 13.00 7.18
C HIS A 60 -7.04 12.84 6.52
N PRO A 61 -6.93 12.04 5.43
CA PRO A 61 -5.67 11.86 4.70
C PRO A 61 -5.14 13.17 4.10
N ALA A 62 -6.01 14.18 3.91
CA ALA A 62 -5.60 15.51 3.46
C ALA A 62 -4.70 16.24 4.49
N THR A 63 -4.80 15.91 5.78
CA THR A 63 -3.98 16.52 6.86
C THR A 63 -2.98 15.54 7.45
N ALA A 64 -3.32 14.26 7.55
CA ALA A 64 -2.46 13.23 8.12
C ALA A 64 -1.57 12.51 7.08
N GLY A 65 -1.95 12.52 5.79
CA GLY A 65 -1.26 11.79 4.74
C GLY A 65 -1.60 10.28 4.73
N MET A 66 -0.76 9.50 4.06
CA MET A 66 -0.90 8.06 3.97
C MET A 66 0.46 7.42 3.64
N SER A 67 0.71 6.20 4.10
CA SER A 67 1.89 5.44 3.70
C SER A 67 1.50 4.10 3.09
N LEU A 68 2.21 3.71 2.04
CA LEU A 68 2.09 2.43 1.36
C LEU A 68 3.47 1.76 1.36
N LEU A 69 3.54 0.57 1.92
CA LEU A 69 4.72 -0.27 1.94
C LEU A 69 4.39 -1.59 1.24
N VAL A 70 5.29 -2.10 0.43
CA VAL A 70 5.26 -3.44 -0.14
C VAL A 70 6.59 -4.08 0.18
N GLY A 71 6.55 -5.10 1.05
CA GLY A 71 7.68 -5.93 1.40
C GLY A 71 7.59 -7.30 0.72
N ASP A 72 8.72 -7.98 0.60
CA ASP A 72 8.79 -9.42 0.36
C ASP A 72 8.86 -10.18 1.69
N ASP A 73 8.75 -11.51 1.62
CA ASP A 73 8.90 -12.40 2.78
C ASP A 73 10.31 -12.41 3.37
N ALA A 74 11.32 -12.05 2.56
CA ALA A 74 12.71 -11.93 2.99
C ALA A 74 12.96 -10.66 3.83
N GLY A 75 11.92 -9.85 4.11
CA GLY A 75 12.01 -8.60 4.87
C GLY A 75 12.54 -7.43 4.05
N GLY A 76 12.66 -7.58 2.74
CA GLY A 76 13.04 -6.54 1.79
C GLY A 76 11.86 -5.65 1.43
N ASN A 77 11.97 -4.35 1.73
CA ASN A 77 10.99 -3.37 1.28
C ASN A 77 11.19 -3.08 -0.22
N LYS A 78 10.40 -3.72 -1.08
CA LYS A 78 10.42 -3.51 -2.54
C LYS A 78 9.90 -2.13 -2.93
N LEU A 79 8.89 -1.65 -2.21
CA LEU A 79 8.26 -0.36 -2.46
C LEU A 79 7.89 0.30 -1.13
N ALA A 80 8.38 1.49 -0.88
CA ALA A 80 7.97 2.32 0.26
C ALA A 80 7.60 3.70 -0.26
N LEU A 81 6.32 4.05 -0.15
CA LEU A 81 5.75 5.30 -0.66
C LEU A 81 5.02 6.01 0.47
N THR A 82 5.48 7.21 0.79
CA THR A 82 4.77 8.10 1.71
C THR A 82 4.09 9.18 0.90
N ILE A 83 2.76 9.18 0.95
CA ILE A 83 1.89 10.15 0.29
C ILE A 83 1.68 11.29 1.27
N PRO A 84 2.25 12.48 1.01
CA PRO A 84 2.14 13.58 1.93
C PRO A 84 0.69 14.09 2.00
N PRO A 85 0.30 14.69 3.14
CA PRO A 85 -0.91 15.50 3.21
C PRO A 85 -0.80 16.73 2.28
N GLY A 86 -1.93 17.36 2.00
CA GLY A 86 -1.98 18.63 1.27
C GLY A 86 -2.94 18.68 0.08
N ALA A 87 -2.71 19.64 -0.81
CA ALA A 87 -3.66 20.07 -1.83
C ALA A 87 -3.99 19.03 -2.93
N HIS A 88 -3.23 17.95 -3.03
CA HIS A 88 -3.53 16.84 -3.95
C HIS A 88 -4.70 15.99 -3.48
N TRP A 89 -5.07 16.07 -2.21
CA TRP A 89 -6.23 15.41 -1.64
C TRP A 89 -7.49 16.25 -1.83
N SER A 90 -8.60 15.59 -2.14
CA SER A 90 -9.91 16.20 -2.26
C SER A 90 -10.97 15.25 -1.70
N GLU A 91 -11.83 15.75 -0.84
CA GLU A 91 -13.00 15.01 -0.37
C GLU A 91 -14.16 15.16 -1.37
N ARG A 92 -14.84 14.06 -1.71
CA ARG A 92 -15.94 14.06 -2.69
C ARG A 92 -17.09 13.14 -2.30
N ARG A 93 -18.07 13.63 -1.54
CA ARG A 93 -19.25 12.86 -1.08
C ARG A 93 -18.85 11.65 -0.20
N GLY A 94 -18.11 11.89 0.89
CA GLY A 94 -17.70 10.81 1.79
C GLY A 94 -16.69 9.82 1.18
N ARG A 95 -15.81 10.32 0.31
CA ARG A 95 -14.63 9.58 -0.18
C ARG A 95 -13.47 10.53 -0.37
N TRP A 96 -12.27 10.02 -0.15
CA TRP A 96 -11.04 10.76 -0.37
C TRP A 96 -10.48 10.42 -1.74
N LEU A 97 -10.04 11.47 -2.43
CA LEU A 97 -9.45 11.35 -3.75
C LEU A 97 -8.14 12.14 -3.76
N TYR A 98 -7.04 11.42 -3.87
CA TYR A 98 -5.74 11.98 -4.19
C TYR A 98 -5.57 12.02 -5.71
N ARG A 99 -5.16 13.17 -6.23
CA ARG A 99 -4.79 13.33 -7.64
C ARG A 99 -3.49 14.11 -7.77
N ASP A 100 -2.50 13.42 -8.30
CA ASP A 100 -1.22 14.00 -8.68
C ASP A 100 -0.96 13.72 -10.17
N ARG A 101 -0.96 14.78 -10.98
CA ARG A 101 -0.67 14.65 -12.42
C ARG A 101 0.82 14.50 -12.71
N ALA A 102 1.67 14.97 -11.81
CA ALA A 102 3.12 14.80 -11.93
C ALA A 102 3.53 13.37 -11.55
N GLY A 103 2.84 12.76 -10.59
CA GLY A 103 3.21 11.45 -10.06
C GLY A 103 4.46 11.54 -9.18
N SER A 104 4.57 12.62 -8.42
CA SER A 104 5.72 13.02 -7.62
C SER A 104 6.08 11.96 -6.56
N VAL A 105 5.07 11.22 -6.09
CA VAL A 105 5.25 10.13 -5.12
C VAL A 105 5.31 8.80 -5.87
N GLY A 106 6.51 8.35 -6.23
CA GLY A 106 6.73 7.03 -6.84
C GLY A 106 5.91 6.72 -8.09
N GLY A 107 5.46 7.73 -8.84
CA GLY A 107 4.58 7.57 -10.00
C GLY A 107 3.09 7.39 -9.65
N ILE A 108 2.68 7.50 -8.38
CA ILE A 108 1.28 7.45 -7.97
C ILE A 108 0.53 8.68 -8.47
N ARG A 109 -0.45 8.46 -9.35
CA ARG A 109 -1.22 9.56 -9.96
C ARG A 109 -2.59 9.73 -9.37
N LYS A 110 -3.17 8.65 -8.89
CA LYS A 110 -4.53 8.65 -8.35
C LYS A 110 -4.59 7.70 -7.17
N LEU A 111 -5.21 8.13 -6.10
CA LEU A 111 -5.58 7.25 -5.01
C LEU A 111 -6.99 7.59 -4.56
N VAL A 112 -7.80 6.57 -4.30
CA VAL A 112 -9.18 6.71 -3.86
C VAL A 112 -9.35 5.92 -2.58
N ILE A 113 -9.95 6.53 -1.57
CA ILE A 113 -10.37 5.86 -0.34
C ILE A 113 -11.88 6.06 -0.23
N THR A 114 -12.62 4.98 -0.25
CA THR A 114 -14.08 4.98 -0.12
C THR A 114 -14.47 4.24 1.15
N ASP A 115 -15.55 4.72 1.77
CA ASP A 115 -16.21 3.98 2.84
C ASP A 115 -16.83 2.69 2.27
N ASP A 116 -16.42 1.55 2.82
CA ASP A 116 -16.99 0.23 2.55
C ASP A 116 -17.48 -0.40 3.87
N SER A 117 -18.02 0.42 4.77
CA SER A 117 -18.62 -0.07 6.00
C SER A 117 -19.81 -0.99 5.70
N ARG A 118 -19.70 -2.28 6.03
CA ARG A 118 -20.75 -3.28 5.80
C ARG A 118 -21.29 -3.80 7.14
N GLY A 119 -22.62 -3.80 7.28
CA GLY A 119 -23.28 -4.39 8.45
C GLY A 119 -22.91 -3.74 9.79
N GLY A 120 -22.50 -2.45 9.79
CA GLY A 120 -22.07 -1.73 10.99
C GLY A 120 -20.61 -1.90 11.38
N VAL A 121 -19.83 -2.70 10.63
CA VAL A 121 -18.38 -2.78 10.78
C VAL A 121 -17.74 -1.68 9.92
N PRO A 122 -16.94 -0.77 10.50
CA PRO A 122 -16.28 0.28 9.73
C PRO A 122 -15.25 -0.33 8.77
N GLY A 123 -15.38 -0.05 7.48
CA GLY A 123 -14.56 -0.63 6.41
C GLY A 123 -14.14 0.41 5.40
N VAL A 124 -12.99 0.21 4.76
CA VAL A 124 -12.49 1.11 3.71
C VAL A 124 -11.99 0.33 2.51
N ASP A 125 -12.32 0.82 1.32
CA ASP A 125 -11.71 0.40 0.07
C ASP A 125 -10.70 1.45 -0.38
N VAL A 126 -9.44 1.03 -0.51
CA VAL A 126 -8.32 1.84 -0.94
C VAL A 126 -7.89 1.37 -2.31
N SER A 127 -8.01 2.26 -3.31
CA SER A 127 -7.58 2.03 -4.68
C SER A 127 -6.47 2.99 -5.06
N VAL A 128 -5.25 2.48 -5.22
CA VAL A 128 -4.06 3.22 -5.64
C VAL A 128 -3.77 2.93 -7.10
N THR A 129 -3.53 3.97 -7.89
CA THR A 129 -3.12 3.86 -9.29
C THR A 129 -1.89 4.73 -9.55
N GLY A 130 -0.79 4.07 -9.88
CA GLY A 130 0.43 4.66 -10.38
C GLY A 130 0.63 4.45 -11.87
N ARG A 131 1.32 5.39 -12.50
CA ARG A 131 1.67 5.33 -13.92
C ARG A 131 2.97 6.08 -14.16
N ASN A 132 3.84 5.46 -14.95
CA ASN A 132 5.21 5.89 -15.18
C ASN A 132 6.04 5.86 -13.89
N GLY A 133 5.81 4.84 -13.05
CA GLY A 133 6.67 4.53 -11.92
C GLY A 133 7.67 3.45 -12.29
N SER A 134 8.61 3.18 -11.39
CA SER A 134 9.44 1.98 -11.44
C SER A 134 9.06 1.13 -10.24
N TYR A 135 8.46 -0.04 -10.49
CA TYR A 135 8.01 -0.94 -9.43
C TYR A 135 8.71 -2.28 -9.59
N PRO A 136 9.87 -2.51 -8.96
CA PRO A 136 10.64 -3.76 -9.09
C PRO A 136 9.93 -4.89 -8.34
N LEU A 137 8.80 -5.34 -8.89
CA LEU A 137 7.95 -6.40 -8.36
C LEU A 137 8.05 -7.58 -9.32
N ALA A 138 8.84 -8.58 -8.97
CA ALA A 138 8.93 -9.82 -9.70
C ALA A 138 8.08 -10.91 -9.04
N PHE A 139 7.62 -11.88 -9.84
CA PHE A 139 6.96 -13.08 -9.31
C PHE A 139 7.88 -13.88 -8.37
N ALA A 140 9.20 -13.76 -8.53
CA ALA A 140 10.19 -14.38 -7.64
C ALA A 140 10.24 -13.74 -6.24
N ASP A 141 9.67 -12.56 -6.04
CA ASP A 141 9.62 -11.86 -4.75
C ASP A 141 8.42 -12.29 -3.89
N LEU A 142 7.62 -13.26 -4.35
CA LEU A 142 6.47 -13.75 -3.62
C LEU A 142 6.89 -14.63 -2.43
N PRO A 143 6.18 -14.55 -1.28
CA PRO A 143 4.97 -13.77 -1.05
C PRO A 143 5.22 -12.27 -0.79
N LEU A 144 4.39 -11.41 -1.39
CA LEU A 144 4.47 -9.95 -1.25
C LEU A 144 3.50 -9.48 -0.16
N ALA A 145 4.02 -8.79 0.86
CA ALA A 145 3.25 -8.17 1.93
C ALA A 145 3.03 -6.68 1.67
N VAL A 146 1.81 -6.31 1.29
CA VAL A 146 1.37 -4.93 1.13
C VAL A 146 0.82 -4.41 2.45
N THR A 147 1.38 -3.32 2.96
CA THR A 147 0.93 -2.62 4.16
C THR A 147 0.53 -1.20 3.81
N ILE A 148 -0.70 -0.84 4.13
CA ILE A 148 -1.28 0.49 3.93
C ILE A 148 -1.54 1.08 5.30
N VAL A 149 -1.02 2.27 5.57
CA VAL A 149 -1.29 3.05 6.78
C VAL A 149 -2.03 4.32 6.40
N LEU A 150 -3.24 4.49 6.94
CA LEU A 150 -4.04 5.69 6.75
C LEU A 150 -3.67 6.71 7.83
N GLY A 151 -3.07 7.83 7.43
CA GLY A 151 -2.53 8.83 8.33
C GLY A 151 -1.05 8.62 8.66
N ASP A 152 -0.69 8.98 9.90
CA ASP A 152 0.67 8.85 10.42
C ASP A 152 0.90 7.50 11.11
N ALA A 153 2.13 7.30 11.62
CA ALA A 153 2.47 6.08 12.35
C ALA A 153 1.59 5.86 13.59
N THR A 154 1.11 6.94 14.22
CA THR A 154 0.22 6.90 15.40
C THR A 154 -1.16 6.39 15.03
N ALA A 155 -1.73 6.86 13.91
CA ALA A 155 -2.99 6.36 13.36
C ALA A 155 -2.87 4.89 12.92
N GLY A 156 -1.73 4.51 12.34
CA GLY A 156 -1.41 3.11 12.06
C GLY A 156 -1.38 2.24 13.30
N GLN A 157 -0.76 2.70 14.38
CA GLN A 157 -0.75 2.00 15.68
C GLN A 157 -2.12 1.93 16.35
N ALA A 158 -2.97 2.93 16.12
CA ALA A 158 -4.37 2.92 16.55
C ALA A 158 -5.23 1.91 15.76
N GLY A 159 -4.66 1.24 14.74
CA GLY A 159 -5.31 0.23 13.91
C GLY A 159 -5.91 0.77 12.61
N SER A 160 -5.67 2.04 12.25
CA SER A 160 -6.05 2.62 10.95
C SER A 160 -5.09 2.19 9.83
N CYS A 161 -4.71 0.92 9.81
CA CYS A 161 -3.84 0.36 8.78
C CYS A 161 -4.22 -1.07 8.42
N GLY A 162 -3.96 -1.46 7.18
CA GLY A 162 -4.24 -2.78 6.66
C GLY A 162 -2.96 -3.41 6.08
N ARG A 163 -2.68 -4.65 6.48
CA ARG A 163 -1.64 -5.49 5.85
C ARG A 163 -2.19 -6.74 5.13
N ARG A 164 -1.95 -6.86 3.83
CA ARG A 164 -2.30 -8.03 3.02
C ARG A 164 -1.07 -8.68 2.42
N SER A 165 -0.95 -10.00 2.58
CA SER A 165 0.03 -10.82 1.86
C SER A 165 -0.60 -11.43 0.61
N PHE A 166 0.14 -11.40 -0.50
CA PHE A 166 -0.18 -12.10 -1.74
C PHE A 166 0.89 -13.18 -1.96
N ASP A 167 0.47 -14.43 -2.04
CA ASP A 167 1.35 -15.56 -2.33
C ASP A 167 1.35 -15.94 -3.82
N ALA A 168 2.18 -16.93 -4.17
CA ALA A 168 2.28 -17.45 -5.52
C ALA A 168 1.00 -18.15 -6.02
N GLY A 169 0.08 -18.53 -5.14
CA GLY A 169 -1.24 -19.07 -5.51
C GLY A 169 -2.25 -17.98 -5.85
N SER A 170 -2.17 -16.84 -5.18
CA SER A 170 -3.00 -15.64 -5.45
C SER A 170 -2.47 -14.78 -6.61
N CYS A 171 -1.20 -14.94 -6.99
CA CYS A 171 -0.57 -14.19 -8.06
C CYS A 171 -0.42 -14.99 -9.36
N ALA A 172 -0.64 -14.32 -10.48
CA ALA A 172 -0.42 -14.81 -11.82
C ALA A 172 0.64 -13.94 -12.52
N ASN A 173 1.68 -14.60 -13.02
CA ASN A 173 2.64 -13.99 -13.92
C ASN A 173 2.11 -14.06 -15.37
N MET A 174 1.72 -12.92 -15.92
CA MET A 174 1.28 -12.79 -17.31
C MET A 174 2.40 -12.25 -18.19
N ARG A 175 2.41 -12.68 -19.47
CA ARG A 175 3.38 -12.24 -20.48
C ARG A 175 4.85 -12.46 -20.06
N GLY A 176 5.15 -13.60 -19.45
CA GLY A 176 6.54 -14.03 -19.18
C GLY A 176 7.33 -13.15 -18.22
N GLY A 177 6.69 -12.48 -17.25
CA GLY A 177 7.35 -11.58 -16.28
C GLY A 177 7.05 -10.10 -16.50
N ALA A 178 6.36 -9.74 -17.58
CA ALA A 178 6.04 -8.35 -17.90
C ALA A 178 4.77 -7.83 -17.20
N ARG A 179 3.91 -8.71 -16.68
CA ARG A 179 2.70 -8.31 -15.95
C ARG A 179 2.47 -9.21 -14.76
N LEU A 180 2.39 -8.63 -13.57
CA LEU A 180 2.06 -9.33 -12.34
C LEU A 180 0.62 -8.98 -11.94
N VAL A 181 -0.22 -9.99 -11.70
CA VAL A 181 -1.61 -9.79 -11.28
C VAL A 181 -1.88 -10.67 -10.07
N CYS A 182 -2.20 -10.08 -8.94
CA CYS A 182 -2.51 -10.77 -7.69
C CYS A 182 -3.93 -10.45 -7.24
N HIS A 183 -4.65 -11.48 -6.78
CA HIS A 183 -6.04 -11.41 -6.31
C HIS A 183 -6.14 -11.82 -4.84
#